data_AF-A0A1R4EH45-F1
#
_entry.id   AF-A0A1R4EH45-F1
#
_cell.length_a   1.000
_cell.length_b   1.000
_cell.length_c   1.000
_cell.angle_alpha   90.00
_cell.angle_beta   90.00
_cell.angle_gamma   90.00
#
_symmetry.space_group_name_H-M   'P 1'
#
loop_
_entity.id
_entity.type
_entity.pdbx_description
1 polymer ?
#
loop_
_entity_poly.entity_id
_entity_poly.type
_entity_poly.pdbx_seq_one_letter_code
_entity_poly.pdbx_strand_id
1 'polypeptide(L)'
;MSKIMIYAALSAIGGTIENVWGTEMRVKSIDSSDKDAVEQAKADGWTNKPQDVIDQVEAEKLQAENKVMKGQLGDSKRIKELEEQLSQALTEVAGLEETVTELKHKVEVYESAKDINGNGKVDYEEMTNAELQKLLDQRKVEYNKRDGKDALIKAAKESE
;
A
#
# COMPACT_ATOMS: atom_id res chain seq x y z
N MET A 1 20.50 -16.65 -27.58
CA MET A 1 20.84 -17.68 -28.60
C MET A 1 19.84 -18.81 -28.43
N SER A 2 18.88 -18.89 -29.35
CA SER A 2 17.81 -19.90 -29.38
C SER A 2 18.40 -21.28 -29.64
N LYS A 3 18.17 -22.21 -28.70
CA LYS A 3 18.61 -23.62 -28.80
C LYS A 3 17.50 -24.48 -29.41
N ILE A 4 17.90 -25.57 -30.06
CA ILE A 4 17.20 -26.26 -31.15
C ILE A 4 17.05 -27.76 -30.80
N MET A 5 15.99 -28.45 -31.25
CA MET A 5 15.66 -29.82 -30.79
C MET A 5 14.83 -30.75 -31.71
N ILE A 6 15.37 -31.89 -32.17
CA ILE A 6 14.82 -32.95 -33.09
C ILE A 6 14.10 -34.16 -32.38
N TYR A 7 13.17 -34.91 -33.02
CA TYR A 7 12.81 -36.33 -32.84
C TYR A 7 13.40 -37.17 -33.98
N ALA A 8 13.97 -38.34 -33.67
CA ALA A 8 14.20 -39.39 -34.67
C ALA A 8 13.28 -40.58 -34.40
N ALA A 9 12.43 -40.91 -35.38
CA ALA A 9 11.79 -42.22 -35.45
C ALA A 9 12.83 -43.25 -35.95
N LEU A 10 13.29 -44.11 -35.04
CA LEU A 10 14.12 -45.27 -35.35
C LEU A 10 13.25 -46.34 -36.05
N SER A 11 13.06 -46.20 -37.36
CA SER A 11 12.63 -47.33 -38.19
C SER A 11 13.24 -47.24 -39.58
N ALA A 12 14.31 -48.01 -39.78
CA ALA A 12 14.85 -48.54 -41.03
C ALA A 12 14.81 -47.62 -42.28
N ILE A 13 16.02 -47.19 -42.70
CA ILE A 13 16.35 -46.60 -44.01
C ILE A 13 15.82 -45.16 -44.20
N GLY A 14 16.64 -44.18 -43.79
CA GLY A 14 16.37 -42.75 -43.94
C GLY A 14 15.72 -42.14 -42.68
N GLY A 15 16.48 -41.36 -41.91
CA GLY A 15 16.02 -40.81 -40.64
C GLY A 15 15.35 -39.45 -40.82
N THR A 16 14.05 -39.34 -40.54
CA THR A 16 13.40 -38.05 -40.41
C THR A 16 13.86 -37.37 -39.12
N ILE A 17 14.30 -36.13 -39.24
CA ILE A 17 14.78 -35.27 -38.17
C ILE A 17 13.70 -34.18 -37.94
N GLU A 18 12.83 -34.36 -36.94
CA GLU A 18 11.70 -33.47 -36.61
C GLU A 18 11.98 -32.48 -35.47
N ASN A 19 12.01 -31.17 -35.69
CA ASN A 19 12.50 -30.20 -34.72
C ASN A 19 11.50 -29.11 -34.32
N VAL A 20 11.41 -28.75 -33.04
CA VAL A 20 10.47 -27.70 -32.59
C VAL A 20 11.17 -26.35 -32.48
N TRP A 21 10.66 -25.34 -33.21
CA TRP A 21 11.17 -23.96 -33.25
C TRP A 21 10.07 -22.99 -32.80
N GLY A 22 10.14 -22.51 -31.56
CA GLY A 22 9.13 -21.61 -31.02
C GLY A 22 7.76 -22.29 -30.95
N THR A 23 6.72 -21.67 -31.51
CA THR A 23 5.36 -22.24 -31.59
C THR A 23 5.16 -23.21 -32.75
N GLU A 24 6.16 -23.40 -33.62
CA GLU A 24 6.02 -24.17 -34.85
C GLU A 24 6.96 -25.38 -34.90
N MET A 25 6.46 -26.50 -35.43
CA MET A 25 7.23 -27.72 -35.63
C MET A 25 7.81 -27.73 -37.05
N ARG A 26 9.14 -27.85 -37.18
CA ARG A 26 9.89 -27.89 -38.43
C ARG A 26 10.56 -29.24 -38.62
N VAL A 27 10.23 -29.94 -39.70
CA VAL A 27 10.77 -31.28 -39.99
C VAL A 27 11.76 -31.23 -41.17
N LYS A 28 12.90 -31.91 -41.04
CA LYS A 28 13.89 -32.11 -42.12
C LYS A 28 14.22 -33.59 -42.22
N SER A 29 14.06 -34.19 -43.38
CA SER A 29 14.49 -35.59 -43.60
C SER A 29 15.96 -35.62 -44.04
N ILE A 30 16.77 -36.46 -43.40
CA ILE A 30 18.18 -36.63 -43.76
C ILE A 30 18.45 -38.13 -43.97
N ASP A 31 19.18 -38.46 -45.03
CA ASP A 31 19.65 -39.82 -45.20
C ASP A 31 20.67 -40.14 -44.11
N SER A 32 20.37 -41.14 -43.28
CA SER A 32 21.25 -41.59 -42.20
C SER A 32 22.59 -42.14 -42.69
N SER A 33 22.70 -42.50 -43.97
CA SER A 33 23.95 -42.95 -44.58
C SER A 33 24.89 -41.81 -44.96
N ASP A 34 24.37 -40.58 -45.09
CA ASP A 34 25.13 -39.37 -45.35
C ASP A 34 25.63 -38.76 -44.03
N LYS A 35 26.87 -39.14 -43.65
CA LYS A 35 27.48 -38.70 -42.39
C LYS A 35 27.72 -37.19 -42.33
N ASP A 36 28.05 -36.57 -43.46
CA ASP A 36 28.34 -35.14 -43.53
C ASP A 36 27.05 -34.34 -43.30
N ALA A 37 25.93 -34.77 -43.91
CA ALA A 37 24.62 -34.17 -43.67
C ALA A 37 24.14 -34.33 -42.22
N VAL A 38 24.42 -35.48 -41.60
CA VAL A 38 24.09 -35.73 -40.18
C VAL A 38 24.94 -34.86 -39.24
N GLU A 39 26.23 -34.70 -39.50
CA GLU A 39 27.09 -33.83 -38.69
C GLU A 39 26.73 -32.36 -38.85
N GLN A 40 26.46 -31.92 -40.08
CA GLN A 40 26.03 -30.55 -40.34
C GLN A 40 24.69 -30.24 -39.66
N ALA A 41 23.73 -31.19 -39.67
CA ALA A 41 22.48 -31.01 -38.95
C ALA A 41 22.69 -30.90 -37.43
N LYS A 42 23.58 -31.71 -36.84
CA LYS A 42 23.92 -31.58 -35.41
C LYS A 42 24.59 -30.23 -35.10
N ALA A 43 25.49 -29.77 -35.97
CA ALA A 43 26.15 -28.46 -35.84
C ALA A 43 25.14 -27.31 -35.96
N ASP A 44 24.14 -27.46 -36.81
CA ASP A 44 22.99 -26.57 -36.96
C ASP A 44 21.98 -26.69 -35.79
N GLY A 45 22.31 -27.47 -34.75
CA GLY A 45 21.55 -27.59 -33.51
C GLY A 45 20.43 -28.64 -33.54
N TRP A 46 20.29 -29.41 -34.62
CA TRP A 46 19.31 -30.47 -34.68
C TRP A 46 19.76 -31.62 -33.71
N THR A 47 19.01 -31.96 -32.63
CA THR A 47 19.19 -33.16 -31.72
C THR A 47 18.01 -34.15 -31.61
N ASN A 48 18.10 -35.46 -31.84
CA ASN A 48 16.97 -36.44 -31.92
C ASN A 48 16.13 -36.74 -30.66
N LYS A 49 16.26 -35.90 -29.63
CA LYS A 49 15.50 -35.96 -28.39
C LYS A 49 14.73 -34.66 -28.22
N PRO A 50 13.46 -34.56 -28.62
CA PRO A 50 12.70 -33.34 -28.62
C PRO A 50 11.93 -33.13 -27.31
N GLN A 51 12.27 -33.87 -26.25
CA GLN A 51 11.75 -33.59 -24.92
C GLN A 51 12.74 -32.72 -24.12
N ASP A 52 14.06 -32.94 -24.26
CA ASP A 52 15.09 -32.30 -23.43
C ASP A 52 15.14 -30.75 -23.50
N VAL A 53 15.01 -30.18 -24.70
CA VAL A 53 14.87 -28.74 -24.99
C VAL A 53 13.43 -28.24 -24.82
N ILE A 54 12.38 -29.07 -24.82
CA ILE A 54 11.03 -28.63 -24.42
C ILE A 54 11.14 -28.33 -22.93
N ASP A 55 11.69 -29.28 -22.17
CA ASP A 55 11.97 -29.12 -20.75
C ASP A 55 12.91 -27.93 -20.49
N GLN A 56 13.94 -27.71 -21.34
CA GLN A 56 14.83 -26.55 -21.23
C GLN A 56 14.10 -25.22 -21.50
N VAL A 57 13.30 -25.13 -22.57
CA VAL A 57 12.56 -23.92 -22.93
C VAL A 57 11.49 -23.60 -21.89
N GLU A 58 10.79 -24.62 -21.39
CA GLU A 58 9.84 -24.48 -20.29
C GLU A 58 10.54 -24.03 -19.00
N ALA A 59 11.70 -24.61 -18.67
CA ALA A 59 12.48 -24.17 -17.52
C ALA A 59 12.97 -22.72 -17.64
N GLU A 60 13.43 -22.29 -18.82
CA GLU A 60 13.83 -20.90 -19.09
C GLU A 60 12.63 -19.94 -18.98
N LYS A 61 11.46 -20.34 -19.50
CA LYS A 61 10.22 -19.57 -19.38
C LYS A 61 9.78 -19.44 -17.91
N LEU A 62 9.77 -20.54 -17.16
CA LEU A 62 9.43 -20.55 -15.74
C LEU A 62 10.42 -19.73 -14.92
N GLN A 63 11.71 -19.71 -15.26
CA GLN A 63 12.69 -18.85 -14.60
C GLN A 63 12.44 -17.36 -14.89
N ALA A 64 12.09 -17.01 -16.13
CA ALA A 64 11.74 -15.65 -16.51
C ALA A 64 10.48 -15.18 -15.77
N GLU A 65 9.44 -16.01 -15.74
CA GLU A 65 8.20 -15.72 -15.01
C GLU A 65 8.44 -15.57 -13.51
N ASN A 66 9.25 -16.45 -12.89
CA ASN A 66 9.64 -16.34 -11.49
C ASN A 66 10.42 -15.05 -11.19
N LYS A 67 11.27 -14.58 -12.12
CA LYS A 67 12.01 -13.33 -11.96
C LYS A 67 11.08 -12.11 -12.01
N VAL A 68 10.09 -12.13 -12.90
CA VAL A 68 9.06 -11.08 -12.99
C VAL A 68 8.21 -11.06 -11.71
N MET A 69 7.73 -12.23 -11.25
CA MET A 69 6.95 -12.33 -10.01
C MET A 69 7.75 -11.89 -8.77
N LYS A 70 9.05 -12.24 -8.68
CA LYS A 70 9.93 -11.72 -7.62
C LYS A 70 10.11 -10.20 -7.67
N GLY A 71 10.15 -9.62 -8.87
CA GLY A 71 10.17 -8.17 -9.05
C GLY A 71 8.89 -7.49 -8.54
N GLN A 72 7.73 -8.10 -8.82
CA GLN A 72 6.42 -7.63 -8.35
C GLN A 72 6.24 -7.80 -6.82
N LEU A 73 6.80 -8.86 -6.23
CA LEU A 73 6.88 -9.02 -4.77
C LEU A 73 7.74 -7.93 -4.08
N GLY A 74 8.54 -7.18 -4.84
CA GLY A 74 9.23 -5.97 -4.39
C GLY A 74 8.28 -4.85 -3.92
N ASP A 75 7.00 -4.92 -4.29
CA ASP A 75 5.93 -4.03 -3.81
C ASP A 75 5.68 -4.12 -2.29
N SER A 76 6.30 -5.08 -1.60
CA SER A 76 6.32 -5.14 -0.13
C SER A 76 6.86 -3.86 0.52
N LYS A 77 7.81 -3.15 -0.12
CA LYS A 77 8.29 -1.86 0.40
C LYS A 77 7.20 -0.78 0.33
N ARG A 78 6.46 -0.75 -0.77
CA ARG A 78 5.36 0.21 -0.96
C ARG A 78 4.22 -0.06 0.02
N ILE A 79 3.93 -1.34 0.30
CA ILE A 79 2.94 -1.73 1.32
C ILE A 79 3.37 -1.22 2.70
N LYS A 80 4.63 -1.43 3.11
CA LYS A 80 5.13 -0.93 4.39
C LYS A 80 5.07 0.59 4.51
N GLU A 81 5.44 1.32 3.44
CA GLU A 81 5.32 2.78 3.42
C GLU A 81 3.86 3.23 3.58
N LEU A 82 2.92 2.55 2.91
CA LEU A 82 1.49 2.86 3.03
C LEU A 82 0.92 2.52 4.41
N GLU A 83 1.38 1.42 5.03
CA GLU A 83 1.01 1.06 6.41
C GLU A 83 1.51 2.11 7.42
N GLU A 84 2.73 2.62 7.24
CA GLU A 84 3.30 3.67 8.10
C GLU A 84 2.58 5.01 7.92
N GLN A 85 2.26 5.40 6.67
CA GLN A 85 1.44 6.58 6.38
C GLN A 85 0.03 6.47 6.99
N LEU A 86 -0.60 5.30 6.91
CA LEU A 86 -1.90 5.06 7.50
C LEU A 86 -1.85 5.19 9.03
N SER A 87 -0.82 4.64 9.67
CA SER A 87 -0.64 4.74 11.13
C SER A 87 -0.44 6.19 11.59
N GLN A 88 0.33 6.99 10.83
CA GLN A 88 0.53 8.41 11.12
C GLN A 88 -0.78 9.19 10.97
N ALA A 89 -1.52 8.97 9.87
CA ALA A 89 -2.80 9.62 9.62
C ALA A 89 -3.83 9.28 10.71
N LEU A 90 -3.92 8.02 11.15
CA LEU A 90 -4.80 7.63 12.25
C LEU A 90 -4.45 8.32 13.58
N THR A 91 -3.16 8.52 13.85
CA THR A 91 -2.69 9.22 15.06
C THR A 91 -3.05 10.71 14.99
N GLU A 92 -2.88 11.34 13.83
CA GLU A 92 -3.26 12.74 13.62
C GLU A 92 -4.78 12.94 13.74
N VAL A 93 -5.58 12.04 13.16
CA VAL A 93 -7.04 12.06 13.29
C VAL A 93 -7.46 11.96 14.76
N ALA A 94 -6.86 11.05 15.55
CA ALA A 94 -7.18 10.94 16.97
C ALA A 94 -6.88 12.24 17.75
N GLY A 95 -5.76 12.90 17.46
CA GLY A 95 -5.42 14.20 18.07
C GLY A 95 -6.37 15.33 17.65
N LEU A 96 -6.82 15.33 16.39
CA LEU A 96 -7.82 16.28 15.90
C LEU A 96 -9.20 16.03 16.53
N GLU A 97 -9.60 14.78 16.73
CA GLU A 97 -10.86 14.43 17.42
C GLU A 97 -10.88 14.91 18.87
N GLU A 98 -9.75 14.77 19.58
CA GLU A 98 -9.60 15.32 20.94
C GLU A 98 -9.73 16.85 20.94
N THR A 99 -9.04 17.52 20.00
CA THR A 99 -9.10 18.98 19.85
C THR A 99 -10.51 19.47 19.54
N VAL A 100 -11.23 18.78 18.63
CA VAL A 100 -12.61 19.09 18.29
C VAL A 100 -13.53 18.90 19.50
N THR A 101 -13.30 17.88 20.31
CA THR A 101 -14.07 17.64 21.53
C THR A 101 -13.83 18.74 22.57
N GLU A 102 -12.58 19.16 22.77
CA GLU A 102 -12.25 20.27 23.67
C GLU A 102 -12.87 21.59 23.18
N LEU A 103 -12.80 21.87 21.87
CA LEU A 103 -13.40 23.07 21.28
C LEU A 103 -14.92 23.07 21.38
N LYS A 104 -15.58 21.93 21.15
CA LYS A 104 -17.03 21.80 21.35
C LYS A 104 -17.42 22.09 22.79
N HIS A 105 -16.68 21.56 23.76
CA HIS A 105 -16.94 21.84 25.17
C HIS A 105 -16.76 23.33 25.50
N LYS A 106 -15.74 23.99 24.95
CA LYS A 106 -15.56 25.44 25.10
C LYS A 106 -16.73 26.21 24.48
N VAL A 107 -17.19 25.85 23.28
CA VAL A 107 -18.31 26.50 22.60
C VAL A 107 -19.63 26.34 23.38
N GLU A 108 -19.95 25.14 23.86
CA GLU A 108 -21.16 24.91 24.68
C GLU A 108 -21.18 25.79 25.94
N VAL A 109 -20.01 26.09 26.51
CA VAL A 109 -19.88 27.01 27.64
C VAL A 109 -20.12 28.44 27.21
N TYR A 110 -19.55 28.89 26.09
CA TYR A 110 -19.82 30.23 25.58
C TYR A 110 -21.30 30.43 25.21
N GLU A 111 -21.93 29.41 24.61
CA GLU A 111 -23.35 29.40 24.30
C GLU A 111 -24.23 29.39 25.56
N SER A 112 -23.84 28.64 26.60
CA SER A 112 -24.55 28.62 27.89
C SER A 112 -24.25 29.84 28.78
N ALA A 113 -23.10 30.49 28.60
CA ALA A 113 -22.71 31.73 29.28
C ALA A 113 -23.41 32.98 28.73
N LYS A 114 -24.46 32.81 27.92
CA LYS A 114 -25.38 33.89 27.51
C LYS A 114 -24.68 34.99 26.70
N ASP A 115 -24.44 34.71 25.42
CA ASP A 115 -24.39 35.75 24.38
C ASP A 115 -25.84 36.22 24.09
N ILE A 116 -26.40 37.01 25.01
CA ILE A 116 -27.83 37.41 24.98
C ILE A 116 -28.14 38.36 23.81
N ASN A 117 -27.12 38.95 23.17
CA ASN A 117 -27.27 39.96 22.13
C ASN A 117 -26.57 39.61 20.80
N GLY A 118 -25.98 38.43 20.67
CA GLY A 118 -25.37 37.92 19.44
C GLY A 118 -24.12 38.68 19.01
N ASN A 119 -23.42 39.33 19.94
CA ASN A 119 -22.23 40.14 19.65
C ASN A 119 -20.91 39.42 19.96
N GLY A 120 -20.96 38.17 20.42
CA GLY A 120 -19.79 37.37 20.76
C GLY A 120 -19.06 37.81 22.04
N LYS A 121 -19.69 38.64 22.90
CA LYS A 121 -19.17 39.01 24.22
C LYS A 121 -20.00 38.37 25.33
N VAL A 122 -19.30 37.74 26.27
CA VAL A 122 -19.92 37.15 27.47
C VAL A 122 -20.30 38.28 28.44
N ASP A 123 -21.58 38.42 28.74
CA ASP A 123 -22.04 39.34 29.78
C ASP A 123 -22.00 38.65 31.14
N TYR A 124 -20.87 38.78 31.83
CA TYR A 124 -20.66 38.22 33.17
C TYR A 124 -21.67 38.74 34.21
N GLU A 125 -22.30 39.91 33.99
CA GLU A 125 -23.27 40.48 34.92
C GLU A 125 -24.61 39.74 34.87
N GLU A 126 -24.91 39.07 33.77
CA GLU A 126 -26.12 38.28 33.55
C GLU A 126 -25.99 36.82 34.01
N MET A 127 -24.76 36.39 34.30
CA MET A 127 -24.48 35.04 34.84
C MET A 127 -24.83 34.93 36.33
N THR A 128 -25.28 33.76 36.73
CA THR A 128 -25.44 33.38 38.14
C THR A 128 -24.08 33.04 38.77
N ASN A 129 -24.00 33.04 40.11
CA ASN A 129 -22.77 32.62 40.80
C ASN A 129 -22.32 31.21 40.40
N ALA A 130 -23.26 30.28 40.20
CA ALA A 130 -22.93 28.91 39.81
C ALA A 130 -22.34 28.84 38.38
N GLU A 131 -22.83 29.67 37.46
CA GLU A 131 -22.31 29.74 36.09
C GLU A 131 -20.92 30.39 36.06
N LEU A 132 -20.70 31.45 36.85
CA LEU A 132 -19.38 32.09 36.99
C LEU A 132 -18.35 31.14 37.60
N GLN A 133 -18.73 30.35 38.61
CA GLN A 133 -17.84 29.36 39.23
C GLN A 133 -17.45 28.26 38.23
N LYS A 134 -18.41 27.73 37.46
CA LYS A 134 -18.14 26.74 36.40
C LYS A 134 -17.20 27.29 35.33
N LEU A 135 -17.39 28.55 34.93
CA LEU A 135 -16.53 29.21 33.95
C LEU A 135 -15.10 29.35 34.48
N LEU A 136 -14.91 29.77 35.73
CA LEU A 136 -13.60 29.90 36.36
C LEU A 136 -12.90 28.54 36.54
N ASP A 137 -13.65 27.49 36.91
CA ASP A 137 -13.12 26.11 36.97
C ASP A 137 -12.58 25.65 35.61
N GLN A 138 -13.29 25.94 34.52
CA GLN A 138 -12.87 25.59 33.16
C GLN A 138 -11.67 26.39 32.68
N ARG A 139 -11.58 27.66 33.07
CA ARG A 139 -10.40 28.51 32.82
C ARG A 139 -9.23 28.21 33.77
N LYS A 140 -9.42 27.30 34.74
CA LYS A 140 -8.44 26.96 35.79
C LYS A 140 -8.00 28.19 36.60
N VAL A 141 -8.94 29.10 36.86
CA VAL A 141 -8.74 30.30 37.66
C VAL A 141 -9.13 29.99 39.10
N GLU A 142 -8.26 30.27 40.06
CA GLU A 142 -8.57 30.09 41.47
C GLU A 142 -9.59 31.12 41.96
N TYR A 143 -10.62 30.66 42.67
CA TYR A 143 -11.59 31.50 43.36
C TYR A 143 -12.04 30.82 44.66
N ASN A 144 -12.58 31.58 45.62
CA ASN A 144 -13.21 30.99 46.78
C ASN A 144 -14.67 30.67 46.49
N LYS A 145 -15.14 29.48 46.89
CA LYS A 145 -16.56 29.08 46.73
C LYS A 145 -17.56 30.02 47.41
N ARG A 146 -17.11 30.84 48.36
CA ARG A 146 -17.90 31.84 49.10
C ARG A 146 -17.78 33.25 48.51
N ASP A 147 -17.01 33.43 47.44
CA ASP A 147 -16.88 34.73 46.79
C ASP A 147 -18.24 35.19 46.27
N GLY A 148 -18.51 36.48 46.49
CA GLY A 148 -19.72 37.13 45.99
C GLY A 148 -19.68 37.29 44.46
N LYS A 149 -20.84 37.59 43.87
CA LYS A 149 -21.00 37.72 42.42
C LYS A 149 -19.97 38.65 41.80
N ASP A 150 -19.74 39.82 42.40
CA ASP A 150 -18.80 40.83 41.88
C ASP A 150 -17.35 40.34 41.86
N ALA A 151 -16.93 39.55 42.84
CA ALA A 151 -15.58 38.98 42.91
C ALA A 151 -15.39 37.90 41.83
N LEU A 152 -16.42 37.07 41.60
CA LEU A 152 -16.41 36.06 40.54
C LEU A 152 -16.43 36.71 39.14
N ILE A 153 -17.20 37.78 38.95
CA ILE A 153 -17.22 38.57 37.70
C ILE A 153 -15.84 39.18 37.45
N LYS A 154 -15.22 39.76 38.48
CA LYS A 154 -13.88 40.35 38.36
C LYS A 154 -12.85 39.30 37.95
N ALA A 155 -12.83 38.14 38.63
CA ALA A 155 -11.95 37.03 38.27
C ALA A 155 -12.19 36.54 36.83
N ALA A 156 -13.45 36.50 36.39
CA ALA A 156 -13.81 36.10 35.03
C ALA A 156 -13.28 37.11 33.99
N LYS A 157 -13.46 38.42 34.23
CA LYS A 157 -12.93 39.49 33.36
C LYS A 157 -11.40 39.53 33.32
N GLU A 158 -10.73 39.25 34.44
CA GLU A 158 -9.26 39.22 34.52
C GLU A 158 -8.64 37.95 33.90
N SER A 159 -9.45 36.94 33.59
CA SER A 159 -9.02 35.66 33.01
C SER A 159 -9.22 35.54 31.49
N GLU A 160 -9.82 36.55 30.85
CA GLU A 160 -9.84 36.69 29.39
C GLU A 160 -8.48 37.15 28.85
#